data_AF-A0A6P0S3A9-F1
#
_entry.id   AF-A0A6P0S3A9-F1
#
_cell.length_a   1.000
_cell.length_b   1.000
_cell.length_c   1.000
_cell.angle_alpha   90.00
_cell.angle_beta   90.00
_cell.angle_gamma   90.00
#
_symmetry.space_group_name_H-M   'P 1'
#
loop_
_entity.id
_entity.type
_entity.pdbx_description
1 polymer ?
#
loop_
_entity_poly.entity_id
_entity_poly.type
_entity_poly.pdbx_seq_one_letter_code
_entity_poly.pdbx_strand_id
1 'polypeptide(L)'
;MSVDNLRASRGKAKTVFMEFTRLYKQYESALYCFFEGEDSQYYGIRINNIARPEKDIYLRCNGKEGVLGIHKMLSSRKYYANVKAAYFVDRDFDKSVSETNLSGIYETPCYSIENFYTSTQCLEKILRSEFKLTESDENFARCILLYKKLQEEFHDAVELLNAWIACQRAKSGELNISSVKVSEFVNISLDKIT
;
A
#
# COMPACT_ATOMS: atom_id res chain seq x y z
N MET A 1 -20.24 -9.31 -3.72
CA MET A 1 -20.19 -7.83 -3.77
C MET A 1 -21.62 -7.30 -3.75
N SER A 2 -22.05 -6.61 -2.68
CA SER A 2 -23.44 -6.13 -2.53
C SER A 2 -23.70 -4.84 -3.31
N VAL A 3 -24.97 -4.52 -3.58
CA VAL A 3 -25.39 -3.28 -4.26
C VAL A 3 -24.97 -2.03 -3.48
N ASP A 4 -24.94 -2.10 -2.15
CA ASP A 4 -24.56 -0.98 -1.30
C ASP A 4 -23.04 -0.74 -1.32
N ASN A 5 -22.22 -1.80 -1.42
CA ASN A 5 -20.77 -1.66 -1.60
C ASN A 5 -20.44 -0.97 -2.95
N LEU A 6 -21.17 -1.32 -4.01
CA LEU A 6 -21.05 -0.65 -5.31
C LEU A 6 -21.47 0.82 -5.26
N ARG A 7 -22.47 1.17 -4.45
CA ARG A 7 -22.91 2.57 -4.25
C ARG A 7 -21.88 3.38 -3.45
N ALA A 8 -21.33 2.80 -2.37
CA ALA A 8 -20.31 3.43 -1.54
C ALA A 8 -19.00 3.67 -2.32
N SER A 9 -18.55 2.67 -3.09
CA SER A 9 -17.40 2.77 -3.99
C SER A 9 -17.57 3.91 -5.02
N ARG A 10 -18.76 4.03 -5.62
CA ARG A 10 -19.09 5.15 -6.53
C ARG A 10 -19.08 6.51 -5.84
N GLY A 11 -19.43 6.57 -4.55
CA GLY A 11 -19.34 7.79 -3.75
C GLY A 11 -17.88 8.25 -3.60
N LYS A 12 -16.98 7.35 -3.21
CA LYS A 12 -15.54 7.62 -3.05
C LYS A 12 -14.91 8.14 -4.36
N ALA A 13 -15.12 7.41 -5.45
CA ALA A 13 -14.55 7.78 -6.75
C ALA A 13 -15.08 9.13 -7.28
N LYS A 14 -16.33 9.48 -7.01
CA LYS A 14 -16.91 10.78 -7.40
C LYS A 14 -16.24 11.95 -6.70
N THR A 15 -15.97 11.84 -5.39
CA THR A 15 -15.30 12.90 -4.63
C THR A 15 -13.90 13.15 -5.18
N VAL A 16 -13.12 12.08 -5.38
CA VAL A 16 -11.79 12.16 -5.99
C VAL A 16 -11.86 12.77 -7.40
N PHE A 17 -12.84 12.35 -8.20
CA PHE A 17 -13.03 12.87 -9.55
C PHE A 17 -13.32 14.37 -9.55
N MET A 18 -14.19 14.86 -8.66
CA MET A 18 -14.46 16.30 -8.54
C MET A 18 -13.20 17.09 -8.21
N GLU A 19 -12.41 16.61 -7.25
CA GLU A 19 -11.14 17.24 -6.89
C GLU A 19 -10.15 17.24 -8.06
N PHE A 20 -9.97 16.09 -8.71
CA PHE A 20 -9.16 15.96 -9.91
C PHE A 20 -9.57 16.98 -10.98
N THR A 21 -10.85 17.07 -11.33
CA THR A 21 -11.29 17.99 -12.41
C THR A 21 -11.05 19.46 -12.09
N ARG A 22 -11.15 19.85 -10.82
CA ARG A 22 -10.82 21.22 -10.37
C ARG A 22 -9.34 21.50 -10.59
N LEU A 23 -8.46 20.57 -10.20
CA LEU A 23 -7.02 20.73 -10.31
C LEU A 23 -6.54 20.62 -11.77
N TYR A 24 -7.19 19.78 -12.57
CA TYR A 24 -6.86 19.58 -14.00
C TYR A 24 -7.08 20.84 -14.83
N LYS A 25 -8.11 21.64 -14.51
CA LYS A 25 -8.32 22.95 -15.15
C LYS A 25 -7.16 23.92 -14.93
N GLN A 26 -6.41 23.76 -13.83
CA GLN A 26 -5.32 24.65 -13.46
C GLN A 26 -3.95 24.09 -13.88
N TYR A 27 -3.81 22.77 -13.90
CA TYR A 27 -2.51 22.09 -14.04
C TYR A 27 -2.57 20.90 -15.01
N GLU A 28 -3.04 21.14 -16.24
CA GLU A 28 -3.30 20.10 -17.23
C GLU A 28 -2.10 19.18 -17.54
N SER A 29 -0.88 19.70 -17.42
CA SER A 29 0.37 18.98 -17.70
C SER A 29 0.98 18.23 -16.51
N ALA A 30 0.40 18.38 -15.31
CA ALA A 30 0.89 17.77 -14.07
C ALA A 30 0.73 16.25 -14.08
N LEU A 31 1.55 15.57 -13.28
CA LEU A 31 1.40 14.15 -12.97
C LEU A 31 0.43 13.98 -11.79
N TYR A 32 -0.69 13.29 -12.04
CA TYR A 32 -1.68 12.99 -11.00
C TYR A 32 -1.45 11.61 -10.42
N CYS A 33 -1.16 11.53 -9.13
CA CYS A 33 -0.89 10.28 -8.43
C CYS A 33 -2.06 9.94 -7.49
N PHE A 34 -2.67 8.79 -7.70
CA PHE A 34 -3.83 8.32 -6.96
C PHE A 34 -3.41 7.19 -6.01
N PHE A 35 -3.55 7.44 -4.71
CA PHE A 35 -3.16 6.53 -3.63
C PHE A 35 -4.38 6.02 -2.87
N GLU A 36 -4.29 4.84 -2.25
CA GLU A 36 -5.37 4.30 -1.42
C GLU A 36 -5.58 5.18 -0.18
N GLY A 37 -4.48 5.49 0.50
CA GLY A 37 -4.45 6.23 1.76
C GLY A 37 -3.41 7.35 1.75
N GLU A 38 -2.62 7.42 2.83
CA GLU A 38 -1.56 8.41 3.02
C GLU A 38 -0.20 7.89 2.51
N ASP A 39 -0.23 7.25 1.34
CA ASP A 39 0.90 6.49 0.79
C ASP A 39 1.94 7.37 0.08
N SER A 40 1.64 8.67 -0.04
CA SER A 40 2.50 9.66 -0.69
C SER A 40 3.86 9.80 -0.02
N GLN A 41 3.97 9.51 1.28
CA GLN A 41 5.24 9.53 2.01
C GLN A 41 6.22 8.47 1.48
N TYR A 42 5.71 7.30 1.08
CA TYR A 42 6.52 6.25 0.47
C TYR A 42 6.76 6.53 -1.02
N TYR A 43 5.70 6.81 -1.77
CA TYR A 43 5.79 6.90 -3.23
C TYR A 43 6.33 8.24 -3.72
N GLY A 44 6.09 9.35 -3.03
CA GLY A 44 6.41 10.69 -3.53
C GLY A 44 7.89 10.87 -3.85
N ILE A 45 8.77 10.43 -2.95
CA ILE A 45 10.23 10.45 -3.18
C ILE A 45 10.60 9.60 -4.40
N ARG A 46 9.97 8.44 -4.58
CA ARG A 46 10.23 7.53 -5.71
C ARG A 46 9.73 8.12 -7.03
N ILE A 47 8.54 8.69 -7.04
CA ILE A 47 7.96 9.37 -8.20
C ILE A 47 8.85 10.52 -8.63
N ASN A 48 9.28 11.36 -7.68
CA ASN A 48 10.17 12.48 -7.97
C ASN A 48 11.53 12.03 -8.54
N ASN A 49 12.09 10.93 -8.03
CA ASN A 49 13.37 10.43 -8.52
C ASN A 49 13.30 9.71 -9.88
N ILE A 50 12.21 8.98 -10.12
CA ILE A 50 12.02 8.14 -11.31
C ILE A 50 11.38 8.93 -12.45
N ALA A 51 10.21 9.51 -12.21
CA ALA A 51 9.42 10.19 -13.24
C ALA A 51 9.81 11.66 -13.42
N ARG A 52 10.38 12.28 -12.37
CA ARG A 52 10.84 13.69 -12.36
C ARG A 52 9.81 14.65 -12.97
N PRO A 53 8.55 14.62 -12.51
CA PRO A 53 7.53 15.51 -13.04
C PRO A 53 7.88 16.97 -12.71
N GLU A 54 7.58 17.89 -13.62
CA GLU A 54 7.68 19.34 -13.34
C GLU A 54 6.71 19.74 -12.23
N LYS A 55 5.55 19.07 -12.18
CA LYS A 55 4.54 19.22 -11.14
C LYS A 55 3.84 17.88 -10.91
N ASP A 56 3.71 17.48 -9.66
CA ASP A 56 2.91 16.36 -9.23
C ASP A 56 1.77 16.79 -8.29
N ILE A 57 0.70 16.00 -8.29
CA ILE A 57 -0.49 16.22 -7.48
C ILE A 57 -0.90 14.88 -6.90
N TYR A 58 -0.98 14.79 -5.58
CA TYR A 58 -1.32 13.56 -4.86
C TYR A 58 -2.78 13.59 -4.42
N LEU A 59 -3.52 12.54 -4.72
CA LEU A 59 -4.94 12.40 -4.45
C LEU A 59 -5.20 11.12 -3.64
N ARG A 60 -5.79 11.28 -2.45
CA ARG A 60 -6.20 10.18 -1.58
C ARG A 60 -7.55 9.63 -2.02
N CYS A 61 -7.62 8.33 -2.27
CA CYS A 61 -8.80 7.69 -2.84
C CYS A 61 -9.69 6.94 -1.83
N ASN A 62 -9.30 6.89 -0.55
CA ASN A 62 -10.02 6.23 0.53
C ASN A 62 -10.24 4.72 0.28
N GLY A 63 -9.13 4.07 -0.11
CA GLY A 63 -9.02 2.64 -0.37
C GLY A 63 -8.97 2.29 -1.86
N LYS A 64 -8.56 1.06 -2.13
CA LYS A 64 -8.41 0.43 -3.46
C LYS A 64 -9.57 0.68 -4.40
N GLU A 65 -10.81 0.49 -3.93
CA GLU A 65 -12.00 0.71 -4.74
C GLU A 65 -12.10 2.14 -5.29
N GLY A 66 -11.64 3.13 -4.53
CA GLY A 66 -11.60 4.52 -4.98
C GLY A 66 -10.57 4.72 -6.10
N VAL A 67 -9.38 4.13 -5.96
CA VAL A 67 -8.32 4.16 -6.98
C VAL A 67 -8.79 3.50 -8.28
N LEU A 68 -9.37 2.30 -8.18
CA LEU A 68 -9.91 1.58 -9.35
C LEU A 68 -11.12 2.32 -9.96
N GLY A 69 -11.93 2.97 -9.13
CA GLY A 69 -13.07 3.76 -9.57
C GLY A 69 -12.65 4.99 -10.38
N ILE A 70 -11.68 5.76 -9.89
CA ILE A 70 -11.18 6.94 -10.61
C ILE A 70 -10.46 6.55 -11.89
N HIS A 71 -9.66 5.47 -11.87
CA HIS A 71 -9.02 4.91 -13.06
C HIS A 71 -10.05 4.65 -14.18
N LYS A 72 -11.11 3.89 -13.87
CA LYS A 72 -12.21 3.61 -14.83
C LYS A 72 -12.89 4.88 -15.32
N MET A 73 -13.10 5.87 -14.46
CA MET A 73 -13.75 7.14 -14.83
C MET A 73 -12.90 7.97 -15.79
N LEU A 74 -11.58 7.98 -15.63
CA LEU A 74 -10.66 8.70 -16.51
C LEU A 74 -10.47 7.94 -17.83
N SER A 75 -10.20 6.63 -17.79
CA SER A 75 -9.96 5.81 -18.99
C SER A 75 -11.18 5.71 -19.91
N SER A 76 -12.41 5.84 -19.37
CA SER A 76 -13.64 5.82 -20.19
C SER A 76 -13.95 7.14 -20.92
N ARG A 77 -13.21 8.22 -20.64
CA ARG A 77 -13.51 9.56 -21.16
C ARG A 77 -12.39 10.06 -22.06
N LYS A 78 -12.68 10.22 -23.35
CA LYS A 78 -11.73 10.74 -24.35
C LYS A 78 -11.09 12.08 -23.95
N TYR A 79 -11.83 12.95 -23.26
CA TYR A 79 -11.33 14.23 -22.78
C TYR A 79 -10.10 14.10 -21.86
N TYR A 80 -9.97 12.97 -21.13
CA TYR A 80 -8.85 12.70 -20.23
C TYR A 80 -7.82 11.72 -20.80
N ALA A 81 -7.85 11.44 -22.11
CA ALA A 81 -6.96 10.45 -22.73
C ALA A 81 -5.46 10.81 -22.60
N ASN A 82 -5.15 12.10 -22.48
CA ASN A 82 -3.77 12.60 -22.39
C ASN A 82 -3.33 12.93 -20.95
N VAL A 83 -4.15 12.60 -19.94
CA VAL A 83 -3.80 12.84 -18.55
C VAL A 83 -2.59 11.98 -18.17
N LYS A 84 -1.57 12.62 -17.60
CA LYS A 84 -0.47 11.90 -16.94
C LYS A 84 -0.96 11.45 -15.57
N ALA A 85 -1.31 10.17 -15.45
CA ALA A 85 -1.80 9.59 -14.21
C ALA A 85 -0.98 8.38 -13.79
N ALA A 86 -0.75 8.25 -12.48
CA ALA A 86 -0.19 7.07 -11.84
C ALA A 86 -1.13 6.60 -10.74
N TYR A 87 -1.38 5.29 -10.67
CA TYR A 87 -2.33 4.69 -9.73
C TYR A 87 -1.61 3.63 -8.93
N PHE A 88 -1.82 3.63 -7.61
CA PHE A 88 -1.12 2.75 -6.68
C PHE A 88 -2.13 2.04 -5.80
N VAL A 89 -2.00 0.72 -5.71
CA VAL A 89 -2.84 -0.14 -4.88
C VAL A 89 -2.00 -1.19 -4.17
N ASP A 90 -2.51 -1.64 -3.02
CA ASP A 90 -1.94 -2.78 -2.32
C ASP A 90 -2.46 -4.10 -2.89
N ARG A 91 -1.70 -5.18 -2.73
CA ARG A 91 -2.17 -6.53 -3.12
C ARG A 91 -3.30 -6.99 -2.21
N ASP A 92 -3.21 -6.73 -0.91
CA ASP A 92 -4.04 -7.34 0.13
C ASP A 92 -4.11 -8.89 -0.03
N PHE A 93 -5.21 -9.49 0.41
CA PHE A 93 -5.64 -10.84 0.03
C PHE A 93 -6.56 -10.85 -1.21
N ASP A 94 -6.55 -9.77 -2.00
CA ASP A 94 -7.39 -9.65 -3.19
C ASP A 94 -6.76 -10.38 -4.38
N LYS A 95 -7.59 -10.66 -5.39
CA LYS A 95 -7.07 -11.10 -6.70
C LYS A 95 -6.27 -9.97 -7.35
N SER A 96 -5.27 -10.37 -8.12
CA SER A 96 -4.40 -9.45 -8.85
C SER A 96 -5.19 -8.45 -9.69
N VAL A 97 -4.82 -7.17 -9.63
CA VAL A 97 -5.28 -6.21 -10.65
C VAL A 97 -4.81 -6.64 -12.04
N SER A 98 -3.69 -7.37 -12.15
CA SER A 98 -3.21 -7.92 -13.43
C SER A 98 -4.13 -8.99 -14.05
N GLU A 99 -5.03 -9.58 -13.28
CA GLU A 99 -6.06 -10.51 -13.78
C GLU A 99 -7.29 -9.76 -14.34
N THR A 100 -7.29 -8.43 -14.25
CA THR A 100 -8.35 -7.57 -14.77
C THR A 100 -7.93 -6.92 -16.10
N ASN A 101 -8.88 -6.32 -16.81
CA ASN A 101 -8.58 -5.56 -18.03
C ASN A 101 -8.04 -4.14 -17.75
N LEU A 102 -7.64 -3.85 -16.51
CA LEU A 102 -7.09 -2.55 -16.13
C LEU A 102 -5.57 -2.55 -16.33
N SER A 103 -5.04 -1.47 -16.91
CA SER A 103 -3.62 -1.28 -17.16
C SER A 103 -3.12 0.03 -16.56
N GLY A 104 -1.81 0.15 -16.37
CA GLY A 104 -1.20 1.37 -15.82
C GLY A 104 -1.44 1.59 -14.32
N ILE A 105 -1.75 0.52 -13.59
CA ILE A 105 -1.88 0.53 -12.12
C ILE A 105 -0.68 -0.23 -11.55
N TYR A 106 0.03 0.41 -10.62
CA TYR A 106 1.03 -0.25 -9.81
C TYR A 106 0.34 -0.96 -8.64
N GLU A 107 0.56 -2.26 -8.54
CA GLU A 107 0.13 -3.09 -7.42
C GLU A 107 1.38 -3.52 -6.62
N THR A 108 1.32 -3.50 -5.30
CA THR A 108 2.45 -3.98 -4.49
C THR A 108 2.75 -5.46 -4.80
N PRO A 109 4.04 -5.87 -4.84
CA PRO A 109 4.44 -7.25 -5.10
C PRO A 109 4.26 -8.16 -3.87
N CYS A 110 3.78 -7.59 -2.76
CA CYS A 110 3.55 -8.18 -1.45
C CYS A 110 2.22 -7.65 -0.92
N TYR A 111 1.80 -8.06 0.28
CA TYR A 111 0.49 -7.73 0.84
C TYR A 111 0.20 -6.21 0.87
N SER A 112 1.17 -5.40 1.28
CA SER A 112 1.02 -3.95 1.48
C SER A 112 2.34 -3.19 1.35
N ILE A 113 2.28 -1.86 1.33
CA ILE A 113 3.46 -0.99 1.36
C ILE A 113 4.29 -1.20 2.64
N GLU A 114 3.63 -1.49 3.77
CA GLU A 114 4.26 -1.74 5.07
C GLU A 114 5.28 -2.89 5.01
N ASN A 115 5.04 -3.90 4.16
CA ASN A 115 5.97 -5.01 3.97
C ASN A 115 7.36 -4.55 3.47
N PHE A 116 7.46 -3.40 2.80
CA PHE A 116 8.75 -2.85 2.39
C PHE A 116 9.57 -2.34 3.59
N TYR A 117 8.89 -1.85 4.63
CA TYR A 117 9.50 -1.33 5.85
C TYR A 117 9.89 -2.43 6.84
N THR A 118 9.26 -3.61 6.75
CA THR A 118 9.57 -4.77 7.60
C THR A 118 10.58 -5.72 6.97
N SER A 119 11.30 -5.31 5.93
CA SER A 119 12.32 -6.13 5.30
C SER A 119 13.64 -6.07 6.08
N THR A 120 14.40 -7.16 6.09
CA THR A 120 15.77 -7.15 6.66
C THR A 120 16.61 -6.05 6.01
N GLN A 121 16.47 -5.83 4.70
CA GLN A 121 17.19 -4.77 3.98
C GLN A 121 16.82 -3.36 4.46
N CYS A 122 15.57 -3.14 4.90
CA CYS A 122 15.19 -1.88 5.52
C CYS A 122 15.91 -1.68 6.86
N LEU A 123 15.92 -2.71 7.72
CA LEU A 123 16.66 -2.66 8.98
C LEU A 123 18.16 -2.43 8.75
N GLU A 124 18.79 -3.15 7.82
CA GLU A 124 20.20 -2.95 7.48
C GLU A 124 20.50 -1.49 7.10
N LYS A 125 19.62 -0.85 6.33
CA LYS A 125 19.78 0.57 5.97
C LYS A 125 19.68 1.48 7.18
N ILE A 126 18.73 1.23 8.09
CA ILE A 126 18.57 2.00 9.33
C ILE A 126 19.83 1.85 10.21
N LEU A 127 20.34 0.63 10.38
CA LEU A 127 21.55 0.38 11.16
C LEU A 127 22.75 1.15 10.61
N ARG A 128 22.90 1.23 9.28
CA ARG A 128 23.96 2.01 8.62
C ARG A 128 23.73 3.51 8.75
N SER A 129 22.53 4.00 8.45
CA SER A 129 22.26 5.44 8.31
C SER A 129 22.15 6.13 9.65
N GLU A 130 21.44 5.51 10.60
CA GLU A 130 21.12 6.13 11.90
C GLU A 130 22.11 5.72 12.98
N PHE A 131 22.53 4.44 13.01
CA PHE A 131 23.38 3.90 14.08
C PHE A 131 24.86 3.79 13.69
N LYS A 132 25.20 4.04 12.41
CA LYS A 132 26.57 3.94 11.86
C LYS A 132 27.19 2.54 12.02
N LEU A 133 26.35 1.51 12.14
CA LEU A 133 26.77 0.12 12.19
C LEU A 133 26.88 -0.45 10.77
N THR A 134 28.00 -1.09 10.46
CA THR A 134 28.29 -1.76 9.18
C THR A 134 28.50 -3.25 9.40
N GLU A 135 28.62 -4.05 8.34
CA GLU A 135 28.81 -5.51 8.42
C GLU A 135 30.08 -5.94 9.16
N SER A 136 31.05 -5.05 9.29
CA SER A 136 32.26 -5.28 10.08
C SER A 136 32.03 -5.17 11.59
N ASP A 137 30.89 -4.64 12.03
CA ASP A 137 30.53 -4.53 13.44
C ASP A 137 29.77 -5.79 13.89
N GLU A 138 30.23 -6.42 14.96
CA GLU A 138 29.57 -7.60 15.52
C GLU A 138 28.12 -7.32 15.95
N ASN A 139 27.81 -6.09 16.40
CA ASN A 139 26.46 -5.70 16.77
C ASN A 139 25.54 -5.60 15.56
N PHE A 140 26.06 -5.25 14.38
CA PHE A 140 25.28 -5.30 13.14
C PHE A 140 24.78 -6.73 12.89
N ALA A 141 25.70 -7.70 12.91
CA ALA A 141 25.36 -9.10 12.73
C ALA A 141 24.38 -9.60 13.80
N ARG A 142 24.58 -9.23 15.07
CA ARG A 142 23.68 -9.59 16.18
C ARG A 142 22.27 -9.03 15.98
N CYS A 143 22.13 -7.75 15.60
CA CYS A 143 20.84 -7.13 15.33
C CYS A 143 20.11 -7.81 14.17
N ILE A 144 20.80 -8.11 13.07
CA ILE A 144 20.19 -8.76 11.91
C ILE A 144 19.76 -10.19 12.23
N LEU A 145 20.59 -10.97 12.94
CA LEU A 145 20.23 -12.33 13.36
C LEU A 145 19.04 -12.33 14.31
N LEU A 146 19.03 -11.42 15.29
CA LEU A 146 17.92 -11.29 16.22
C LEU A 146 16.64 -10.89 15.49
N TYR A 147 16.70 -9.93 14.58
CA TYR A 147 15.54 -9.50 13.82
C TYR A 147 14.94 -10.61 12.98
N LYS A 148 15.77 -11.38 12.26
CA LYS A 148 15.31 -12.53 11.46
C LYS A 148 14.65 -13.59 12.34
N LYS A 149 15.27 -13.94 13.46
CA LYS A 149 14.71 -14.89 14.43
C LYS A 149 13.34 -14.43 14.93
N LEU A 150 13.24 -13.19 15.43
CA LEU A 150 11.97 -12.69 15.97
C LEU A 150 10.91 -12.53 14.86
N GLN A 151 11.30 -12.15 13.65
CA GLN A 151 10.37 -12.06 12.52
C GLN A 151 9.81 -13.44 12.14
N GLU A 152 10.63 -14.49 12.13
CA GLU A 152 10.18 -15.87 11.92
C GLU A 152 9.22 -16.32 13.02
N GLU A 153 9.59 -16.14 14.29
CA GLU A 153 8.71 -16.44 15.44
C GLU A 153 7.38 -15.67 15.37
N PHE A 154 7.41 -14.41 14.93
CA PHE A 154 6.19 -13.62 14.72
C PHE A 154 5.33 -14.20 13.61
N HIS A 155 5.90 -14.52 12.46
CA HIS A 155 5.15 -15.11 11.34
C HIS A 155 4.50 -16.43 11.72
N ASP A 156 5.22 -17.29 12.44
CA ASP A 156 4.68 -18.57 12.95
C ASP A 156 3.52 -18.32 13.92
N ALA A 157 3.67 -17.38 14.86
CA ALA A 157 2.64 -17.05 15.84
C ALA A 157 1.35 -16.48 15.20
N VAL A 158 1.48 -15.71 14.12
CA VAL A 158 0.31 -15.12 13.41
C VAL A 158 -0.18 -15.94 12.22
N GLU A 159 0.47 -17.05 11.85
CA GLU A 159 0.19 -17.78 10.61
C GLU A 159 -1.28 -18.20 10.53
N LEU A 160 -1.78 -18.89 11.56
CA LEU A 160 -3.14 -19.40 11.59
C LEU A 160 -4.17 -18.26 11.55
N LEU A 161 -3.90 -17.16 12.26
CA LEU A 161 -4.75 -15.97 12.25
C LEU A 161 -4.78 -15.34 10.85
N ASN A 162 -3.63 -15.15 10.22
CA ASN A 162 -3.53 -14.61 8.86
C ASN A 162 -4.23 -15.50 7.83
N ALA A 163 -4.04 -16.83 7.91
CA ALA A 163 -4.72 -17.78 7.04
C ALA A 163 -6.24 -17.74 7.22
N TRP A 164 -6.71 -17.61 8.47
CA TRP A 164 -8.14 -17.44 8.75
C TRP A 164 -8.68 -16.13 8.17
N ILE A 165 -7.98 -15.00 8.35
CA ILE A 165 -8.35 -13.70 7.77
C ILE A 165 -8.44 -13.79 6.24
N ALA A 166 -7.44 -14.40 5.59
CA ALA A 166 -7.42 -14.59 4.15
C ALA A 166 -8.63 -15.41 3.67
N CYS A 167 -8.93 -16.53 4.33
CA CYS A 167 -10.10 -17.37 4.03
C CYS A 167 -11.42 -16.60 4.17
N GLN A 168 -11.55 -15.77 5.20
CA GLN A 168 -12.77 -14.99 5.44
C GLN A 168 -12.96 -13.89 4.40
N ARG A 169 -11.89 -13.18 4.03
CA ARG A 169 -11.92 -12.21 2.93
C ARG A 169 -12.33 -12.86 1.61
N ALA A 170 -11.81 -14.06 1.31
CA ALA A 170 -12.21 -14.82 0.12
C ALA A 170 -13.71 -15.16 0.10
N LYS A 171 -14.34 -15.36 1.27
CA LYS A 171 -15.79 -15.58 1.40
C LYS A 171 -16.62 -14.29 1.42
N SER A 172 -15.98 -13.12 1.19
CA SER A 172 -16.61 -11.80 1.28
C SER A 172 -17.26 -11.50 2.64
N GLY A 173 -16.76 -12.10 3.72
CA GLY A 173 -17.20 -11.75 5.07
C GLY A 173 -16.67 -10.36 5.45
N GLU A 174 -17.54 -9.46 5.91
CA GLU A 174 -17.08 -8.24 6.58
C GLU A 174 -16.42 -8.66 7.90
N LEU A 175 -15.12 -8.43 8.00
CA LEU A 175 -14.38 -8.60 9.23
C LEU A 175 -14.03 -7.24 9.81
N ASN A 176 -14.54 -6.95 11.00
CA ASN A 176 -14.14 -5.77 11.76
C ASN A 176 -12.86 -6.07 12.55
N ILE A 177 -11.75 -6.27 11.84
CA ILE A 177 -10.43 -6.55 12.44
C ILE A 177 -9.78 -5.26 12.94
N SER A 178 -10.24 -4.09 12.48
CA SER A 178 -9.68 -2.79 12.86
C SER A 178 -9.71 -2.51 14.37
N SER A 179 -10.58 -3.18 15.13
CA SER A 179 -10.63 -3.04 16.58
C SER A 179 -9.72 -3.99 17.34
N VAL A 180 -9.12 -4.98 16.67
CA VAL A 180 -8.38 -6.06 17.31
C VAL A 180 -6.89 -5.76 17.26
N LYS A 181 -6.22 -5.78 18.41
CA LYS A 181 -4.77 -5.55 18.48
C LYS A 181 -4.02 -6.86 18.32
N VAL A 182 -2.95 -6.84 17.53
CA VAL A 182 -2.05 -8.00 17.40
C VAL A 182 -1.51 -8.47 18.76
N SER A 183 -1.30 -7.54 19.69
CA SER A 183 -0.87 -7.84 21.06
C SER A 183 -1.86 -8.67 21.88
N GLU A 184 -3.11 -8.82 21.43
CA GLU A 184 -4.10 -9.70 22.05
C GLU A 184 -3.88 -11.18 21.67
N PHE A 185 -3.13 -11.42 20.59
CA PHE A 185 -2.84 -12.78 20.08
C PHE A 185 -1.38 -13.18 20.25
N VAL A 186 -0.47 -12.20 20.25
CA VAL A 186 0.97 -12.44 20.25
C VAL A 186 1.65 -11.54 21.27
N ASN A 187 2.49 -12.15 22.11
CA ASN A 187 3.40 -11.46 23.00
C ASN A 187 4.73 -11.20 22.29
N ILE A 188 5.17 -9.93 22.29
CA ILE A 188 6.34 -9.48 21.55
C ILE A 188 7.40 -9.00 22.54
N SER A 189 8.58 -9.63 22.53
CA SER A 189 9.74 -9.23 23.31
C SER A 189 11.04 -9.37 22.49
N LEU A 190 12.15 -8.86 23.02
CA LEU A 190 13.46 -9.04 22.40
C LEU A 190 14.03 -10.45 22.59
N ASP A 191 13.53 -11.21 23.57
CA ASP A 191 14.01 -12.57 23.83
C ASP A 191 13.30 -13.60 22.94
N LYS A 192 11.98 -13.43 22.81
CA LYS A 192 11.09 -14.33 22.09
C LYS A 192 9.76 -13.67 21.71
N ILE A 193 9.17 -14.13 20.62
CA ILE A 193 7.77 -13.89 20.24
C ILE A 193 6.95 -15.19 20.41
N THR A 194 5.78 -15.10 21.07
CA THR A 194 4.88 -16.23 21.35
C THR A 194 3.43 -15.85 21.23
#